data_AF-A0A1A9HMD7-F1
#
_entry.id   AF-A0A1A9HMD7-F1
#
_cell.length_a   1.000
_cell.length_b   1.000
_cell.length_c   1.000
_cell.angle_alpha   90.00
_cell.angle_beta   90.00
_cell.angle_gamma   90.00
#
_symmetry.space_group_name_H-M   'P 1'
#
loop_
_entity.id
_entity.type
_entity.pdbx_description
1 polymer ?
#
loop_
_entity_poly.entity_id
_entity_poly.type
_entity_poly.pdbx_seq_one_letter_code
_entity_poly.pdbx_strand_id
1 'polypeptide(L)'
;MLEWTMKRSTKPHPDKRQRPGDDRALSTAERSELQRQGAKAAVRGDGSSGNPMDEASNLPTNTGECSDLWKERKDAWQSGHEAQTRTDDKAAARSDTDRPKDEH
;
A
#
# COMPACT_ATOMS: atom_id res chain seq x y z
N MET A 1 3.28 -52.78 -0.17
CA MET A 1 1.91 -52.23 -0.35
C MET A 1 1.72 -51.15 0.68
N LEU A 2 1.50 -49.92 0.22
CA LEU A 2 1.10 -48.78 1.03
C LEU A 2 -0.27 -49.06 1.62
N GLU A 3 -0.57 -48.60 2.84
CA GLU A 3 -1.85 -47.92 3.13
C GLU A 3 -1.65 -46.87 4.23
N TRP A 4 -2.13 -45.67 3.91
CA TRP A 4 -1.83 -44.38 4.49
C TRP A 4 -3.10 -43.94 5.24
N THR A 5 -3.13 -43.99 6.57
CA THR A 5 -4.30 -43.53 7.33
C THR A 5 -4.21 -42.03 7.57
N MET A 6 -5.14 -41.31 6.96
CA MET A 6 -5.26 -39.85 6.95
C MET A 6 -5.55 -39.30 8.35
N LYS A 7 -4.60 -38.53 8.91
CA LYS A 7 -4.85 -37.63 10.05
C LYS A 7 -5.49 -36.33 9.56
N ARG A 8 -6.83 -36.27 9.50
CA ARG A 8 -7.56 -35.02 9.28
C ARG A 8 -7.79 -34.32 10.61
N SER A 9 -6.82 -33.51 11.04
CA SER A 9 -7.01 -32.55 12.14
C SER A 9 -7.24 -31.17 11.51
N THR A 10 -8.46 -30.95 11.04
CA THR A 10 -8.95 -29.62 10.64
C THR A 10 -9.12 -28.78 11.89
N LYS A 11 -8.04 -28.08 12.28
CA LYS A 11 -8.10 -26.98 13.23
C LYS A 11 -9.16 -25.99 12.72
N PRO A 12 -10.19 -25.63 13.49
CA PRO A 12 -11.06 -24.54 13.11
C PRO A 12 -10.20 -23.27 13.08
N HIS A 13 -10.00 -22.71 11.89
CA HIS A 13 -9.49 -21.35 11.78
C HIS A 13 -10.49 -20.45 12.50
N PRO A 14 -10.06 -19.57 13.43
CA PRO A 14 -10.96 -18.56 13.96
C PRO A 14 -11.39 -17.70 12.77
N ASP A 15 -12.62 -17.92 12.36
CA ASP A 15 -13.43 -17.04 11.54
C ASP A 15 -13.30 -15.66 12.20
N LYS A 16 -12.47 -14.80 11.60
CA LYS A 16 -12.46 -13.38 11.88
C LYS A 16 -13.76 -12.83 11.33
N ARG A 17 -14.86 -13.13 12.02
CA ARG A 17 -16.11 -12.40 11.94
C ARG A 17 -15.75 -10.97 12.28
N GLN A 18 -15.48 -10.20 11.22
CA GLN A 18 -15.37 -8.75 11.29
C GLN A 18 -16.62 -8.29 12.04
N ARG A 19 -16.41 -7.63 13.17
CA ARG A 19 -17.49 -7.05 13.94
C ARG A 19 -18.19 -6.01 13.04
N PRO A 20 -19.53 -6.05 12.94
CA PRO A 20 -20.27 -4.99 12.27
C PRO A 20 -20.20 -3.76 13.19
N GLY A 21 -19.30 -2.83 12.86
CA GLY A 21 -18.99 -1.67 13.69
C GLY A 21 -17.79 -0.86 13.20
N ASP A 22 -16.94 -1.44 12.35
CA ASP A 22 -15.77 -0.76 11.75
C ASP A 22 -16.04 -0.21 10.33
N ASP A 23 -17.29 -0.07 9.89
CA ASP A 23 -17.63 0.49 8.56
C ASP A 23 -17.24 1.97 8.36
N ARG A 24 -16.70 2.62 9.40
CA ARG A 24 -16.27 4.03 9.34
C ARG A 24 -14.78 4.23 9.19
N ALA A 25 -13.95 3.23 9.48
CA ALA A 25 -12.50 3.40 9.53
C ALA A 25 -11.79 2.42 8.61
N LEU A 26 -10.74 2.88 7.94
CA LEU A 26 -9.91 1.99 7.13
C LEU A 26 -9.26 0.91 7.97
N SER A 27 -9.35 -0.33 7.50
CA SER A 27 -8.63 -1.42 8.13
C SER A 27 -7.11 -1.21 8.02
N THR A 28 -6.36 -1.62 9.05
CA THR A 28 -4.89 -1.51 9.04
C THR A 28 -4.26 -2.23 7.85
N ALA A 29 -4.83 -3.36 7.43
CA ALA A 29 -4.36 -4.14 6.30
C ALA A 29 -4.52 -3.38 4.98
N GLU A 30 -5.70 -2.78 4.76
CA GLU A 30 -6.00 -1.97 3.59
C GLU A 30 -5.14 -0.70 3.54
N ARG A 31 -5.00 0.01 4.67
CA ARG A 31 -4.09 1.15 4.78
C ARG A 31 -2.65 0.78 4.42
N SER A 32 -2.16 -0.34 4.93
CA SER A 32 -0.80 -0.82 4.63
C SER A 32 -0.62 -1.22 3.17
N GLU A 33 -1.66 -1.79 2.54
CA GLU A 33 -1.64 -2.13 1.12
C GLU A 33 -1.64 -0.87 0.24
N LEU A 34 -2.47 0.12 0.56
CA LEU A 34 -2.49 1.41 -0.15
C LEU A 34 -1.14 2.11 -0.07
N GLN A 35 -0.51 2.12 1.11
CA GLN A 35 0.85 2.64 1.29
C GLN A 35 1.86 1.89 0.40
N ARG A 36 1.80 0.56 0.33
CA ARG A 36 2.68 -0.23 -0.57
C ARG A 36 2.47 0.14 -2.03
N GLN A 37 1.22 0.33 -2.45
CA GLN A 37 0.89 0.70 -3.82
C GLN A 37 1.41 2.10 -4.17
N GLY A 38 1.24 3.08 -3.27
CA GLY A 38 1.80 4.42 -3.43
C GLY A 38 3.32 4.41 -3.53
N ALA A 39 4.00 3.67 -2.64
CA ALA A 39 5.44 3.49 -2.69
C ALA A 39 5.88 2.86 -4.02
N LYS A 40 5.18 1.83 -4.48
CA LYS A 40 5.48 1.17 -5.77
C LYS A 40 5.28 2.11 -6.96
N ALA A 41 4.29 2.98 -6.93
CA ALA A 41 4.07 4.00 -7.96
C ALA A 41 5.23 5.01 -7.99
N ALA A 42 5.70 5.48 -6.82
CA ALA A 42 6.87 6.34 -6.74
C ALA A 42 8.14 5.70 -7.32
N VAL A 43 8.38 4.40 -7.07
CA VAL A 43 9.52 3.66 -7.67
C VAL A 43 9.46 3.66 -9.21
N ARG A 44 8.25 3.65 -9.78
CA ARG A 44 8.06 3.69 -11.24
C ARG A 44 8.26 5.08 -11.83
N GLY A 45 8.38 6.11 -11.00
CA GLY A 45 8.39 7.51 -11.43
C GLY A 45 6.99 8.05 -11.73
N ASP A 46 5.93 7.34 -11.35
CA ASP A 46 4.56 7.86 -11.48
C ASP A 46 4.40 9.03 -10.52
N GLY A 47 3.85 10.15 -11.00
CA GLY A 47 3.56 11.32 -10.18
C GLY A 47 2.42 11.06 -9.18
N SER A 48 2.23 12.00 -8.25
CA SER A 48 1.07 11.98 -7.33
C SER A 48 -0.27 12.01 -8.07
N SER A 49 -0.31 12.51 -9.31
CA SER A 49 -1.47 12.43 -10.21
C SER A 49 -1.82 11.01 -10.67
N GLY A 50 -0.94 10.04 -10.46
CA GLY A 50 -1.20 8.61 -10.70
C GLY A 50 -1.97 7.93 -9.56
N ASN A 51 -2.44 8.69 -8.56
CA ASN A 51 -3.24 8.17 -7.48
C ASN A 51 -4.60 7.68 -8.01
N PRO A 52 -4.93 6.38 -7.89
CA PRO A 52 -6.20 5.86 -8.40
C PRO A 52 -7.42 6.49 -7.71
N MET A 53 -7.27 7.08 -6.51
CA MET A 53 -8.39 7.75 -5.84
C MET A 53 -8.83 9.03 -6.56
N ASP A 54 -7.92 9.70 -7.29
CA ASP A 54 -8.22 10.92 -8.05
C ASP A 54 -8.95 10.67 -9.38
N GLU A 55 -9.08 9.42 -9.79
CA GLU A 55 -9.88 9.03 -10.95
C GLU A 55 -11.36 9.35 -10.73
N ALA A 56 -12.00 9.93 -11.75
CA ALA A 56 -13.40 10.35 -11.66
C ALA A 56 -14.33 9.19 -11.25
N SER A 57 -14.06 7.96 -11.71
CA SER A 57 -14.84 6.77 -11.35
C SER A 57 -14.75 6.39 -9.86
N ASN A 58 -13.69 6.83 -9.18
CA ASN A 58 -13.40 6.48 -7.79
C ASN A 58 -13.74 7.63 -6.82
N LEU A 59 -14.25 8.75 -7.32
CA LEU A 59 -14.68 9.85 -6.46
C LEU A 59 -15.89 9.45 -5.59
N PRO A 60 -15.98 9.93 -4.33
CA PRO A 60 -17.10 9.62 -3.43
C PRO A 60 -18.47 9.92 -4.03
N THR A 61 -18.56 11.00 -4.82
CA THR A 61 -19.79 11.42 -5.51
C THR A 61 -20.30 10.37 -6.50
N ASN A 62 -19.40 9.56 -7.08
CA ASN A 62 -19.72 8.56 -8.09
C ASN A 62 -19.84 7.15 -7.51
N THR A 63 -19.04 6.82 -6.48
CA THR A 63 -19.07 5.51 -5.83
C THR A 63 -20.13 5.42 -4.72
N GLY A 64 -20.60 6.56 -4.21
CA GLY A 64 -21.47 6.63 -3.04
C GLY A 64 -20.73 6.34 -1.72
N GLU A 65 -19.40 6.26 -1.75
CA GLU A 65 -18.59 6.01 -0.56
C GLU A 65 -18.55 7.23 0.37
N CYS A 66 -18.28 6.99 1.65
CA CYS A 66 -18.07 8.04 2.62
C CYS A 66 -16.83 8.87 2.25
N SER A 67 -16.97 10.20 2.21
CA SER A 67 -15.87 11.11 1.87
C SER A 67 -14.67 11.00 2.82
N ASP A 68 -14.92 10.74 4.10
CA ASP A 68 -13.86 10.56 5.10
C ASP A 68 -13.03 9.30 4.81
N LEU A 69 -13.71 8.21 4.48
CA LEU A 69 -13.05 6.92 4.21
C LEU A 69 -12.26 6.99 2.90
N TRP A 70 -12.83 7.60 1.85
CA TRP A 70 -12.11 7.86 0.61
C TRP A 70 -10.88 8.74 0.84
N LYS A 71 -11.00 9.78 1.67
CA LYS A 71 -9.89 10.67 1.99
C LYS A 71 -8.79 9.92 2.73
N GLU A 72 -9.13 9.09 3.71
CA GLU A 72 -8.16 8.24 4.38
C GLU A 72 -7.46 7.26 3.42
N ARG A 73 -8.16 6.72 2.40
CA ARG A 73 -7.53 5.88 1.36
C ARG A 73 -6.53 6.68 0.55
N LYS A 74 -6.94 7.86 0.11
CA LYS A 74 -6.11 8.79 -0.67
C LYS A 74 -4.85 9.16 0.11
N ASP A 75 -5.01 9.52 1.39
CA ASP A 75 -3.91 9.90 2.28
C ASP A 75 -2.96 8.71 2.54
N ALA A 76 -3.49 7.50 2.71
CA ALA A 76 -2.67 6.29 2.89
C ALA A 76 -1.79 6.01 1.66
N TRP A 77 -2.37 6.10 0.45
CA TRP A 77 -1.62 5.93 -0.79
C TRP A 77 -0.54 7.02 -0.92
N GLN A 78 -0.94 8.28 -0.73
CA GLN A 78 -0.04 9.43 -0.84
C GLN A 78 1.13 9.36 0.15
N SER A 79 0.86 8.92 1.38
CA SER A 79 1.89 8.72 2.41
C SER A 79 2.97 7.70 1.96
N GLY A 80 2.55 6.60 1.34
CA GLY A 80 3.48 5.61 0.80
C GLY A 80 4.32 6.14 -0.36
N HIS A 81 3.68 6.88 -1.27
CA HIS A 81 4.35 7.54 -2.40
C HIS A 81 5.41 8.54 -1.95
N GLU A 82 5.07 9.41 -1.00
CA GLU A 82 6.00 10.40 -0.44
C GLU A 82 7.16 9.76 0.31
N ALA A 83 6.90 8.72 1.11
CA ALA A 83 7.93 8.02 1.86
C ALA A 83 8.99 7.40 0.92
N GLN A 84 8.55 6.83 -0.20
CA GLN A 84 9.47 6.30 -1.20
C GLN A 84 10.20 7.41 -1.96
N THR A 85 9.50 8.45 -2.42
CA THR A 85 10.11 9.57 -3.16
C THR A 85 11.23 10.23 -2.36
N ARG A 86 11.04 10.43 -1.05
CA ARG A 86 12.09 10.95 -0.15
C ARG A 86 13.27 10.00 0.02
N THR A 87 13.03 8.70 -0.06
CA THR A 87 14.10 7.68 0.05
C THR A 87 14.96 7.65 -1.20
N ASP A 88 14.33 7.74 -2.38
CA ASP A 88 15.02 7.83 -3.67
C ASP A 88 15.87 9.11 -3.78
N ASP A 89 15.33 10.26 -3.37
CA ASP A 89 16.08 11.54 -3.33
C ASP A 89 17.34 11.42 -2.46
N LYS A 90 17.21 10.82 -1.27
CA LYS A 90 18.35 10.56 -0.38
C LYS A 90 19.34 9.54 -0.95
N ALA A 91 18.87 8.55 -1.70
CA ALA A 91 19.74 7.57 -2.36
C ALA A 91 20.53 8.24 -3.50
N ALA A 92 19.88 9.05 -4.32
CA ALA A 92 20.50 9.83 -5.38
C ALA A 92 21.57 10.79 -4.83
N ALA A 93 21.26 11.50 -3.73
CA ALA A 93 22.20 12.40 -3.07
C ALA A 93 23.47 11.69 -2.56
N ARG A 94 23.37 10.41 -2.17
CA ARG A 94 24.52 9.60 -1.71
C ARG A 94 25.37 9.08 -2.86
N SER A 95 24.77 8.82 -4.01
CA SER A 95 25.51 8.34 -5.19
C SER A 95 26.37 9.41 -5.84
N ASP A 96 26.06 10.70 -5.64
CA ASP A 96 26.84 11.81 -6.20
C ASP A 96 28.17 12.05 -5.47
N THR A 97 28.23 11.71 -4.17
CA THR A 97 29.40 12.00 -3.32
C THR A 97 30.52 10.94 -3.40
N ASP A 98 30.24 9.76 -3.97
CA ASP A 98 31.15 8.59 -3.97
C ASP A 98 31.86 8.37 -5.32
N ARG A 99 32.10 9.44 -6.10
CA ARG A 99 32.97 9.37 -7.28
C ARG A 99 34.39 9.78 -6.90
N PRO A 100 35.31 8.83 -6.59
CA PRO A 100 36.71 9.18 -6.48
C PRO A 100 37.17 9.69 -7.85
N LYS A 101 37.53 10.97 -7.91
CA LYS A 101 38.38 11.51 -8.96
C LYS A 101 39.74 10.82 -8.81
N ASP A 102 39.88 9.69 -9.48
CA ASP A 102 41.19 9.12 -9.79
C ASP A 102 41.78 10.05 -10.87
N GLU A 103 42.48 11.10 -10.43
CA GLU A 103 43.32 11.92 -11.29
C GLU A 103 44.70 11.28 -11.37
N HIS A 104 45.11 11.03 -12.62
CA HIS A 104 46.35 10.43 -13.08
C HIS A 104 47.59 11.31 -12.85
#